data_AF-A0A225VZN5-F1
#
_entry.id   AF-A0A225VZN5-F1
#
_cell.length_a   1.000
_cell.length_b   1.000
_cell.length_c   1.000
_cell.angle_alpha   90.00
_cell.angle_beta   90.00
_cell.angle_gamma   90.00
#
_symmetry.space_group_name_H-M   'P 1'
#
loop_
_entity.id
_entity.type
_entity.pdbx_description
1 polymer ?
#
loop_
_entity_poly.entity_id
_entity_poly.type
_entity_poly.pdbx_seq_one_letter_code
_entity_poly.pdbx_strand_id
1 'polypeptide(L)' 'MFYSLSQKLSKGSTFAITIPTVLAASYATFAFFRYTGPDLGGDVPGAPKTTSAEWQAASVEYGKAQKANPIRHFKD' A
#
# COMPACT_ATOMS: atom_id res chain seq x y z
N MET A 1 -18.49 37.64 -3.14
CA MET A 1 -19.10 36.48 -3.82
C MET A 1 -18.75 35.14 -3.13
N PHE A 2 -17.49 34.89 -2.76
CA PHE A 2 -17.09 33.66 -2.06
C PHE A 2 -17.72 33.50 -0.66
N TYR A 3 -17.77 34.59 0.12
CA TYR A 3 -18.31 34.60 1.48
C TYR A 3 -19.82 34.26 1.55
N SER A 4 -20.61 34.74 0.58
CA SER A 4 -22.05 34.42 0.50
C SER A 4 -22.31 32.98 0.05
N LEU A 5 -21.39 32.39 -0.72
CA LEU A 5 -21.45 30.98 -1.10
C LEU A 5 -21.12 30.08 0.08
N SER A 6 -20.09 30.43 0.86
CA SER A 6 -19.69 29.68 2.06
C SER A 6 -20.75 29.67 3.17
N GLN A 7 -21.64 30.67 3.20
CA GLN A 7 -22.77 30.70 4.14
C GLN A 7 -23.94 29.79 3.73
N LYS A 8 -24.04 29.42 2.45
CA LYS A 8 -25.10 28.54 1.91
C LYS A 8 -24.71 27.07 1.82
N LEU A 9 -23.42 26.76 1.97
CA LEU A 9 -22.93 25.39 1.99
C LEU A 9 -23.16 24.79 3.38
N SER A 10 -24.03 23.77 3.45
CA SER A 10 -24.19 22.92 4.64
C SER A 10 -22.81 22.41 5.05
N LYS A 11 -22.31 22.87 6.20
CA LYS A 11 -20.99 22.48 6.72
C LYS A 11 -20.89 20.95 6.81
N GLY A 12 -21.93 20.29 7.31
CA GLY A 12 -21.99 18.83 7.44
C GLY A 12 -21.91 18.11 6.09
N SER A 13 -22.70 18.54 5.10
CA SER A 13 -22.68 17.96 3.74
C SER A 13 -21.35 18.20 3.04
N THR A 14 -20.74 19.37 3.27
CA THR A 14 -19.43 19.71 2.70
C THR A 14 -18.35 18.78 3.25
N PHE A 15 -18.27 18.60 4.58
CA PHE A 15 -17.32 17.64 5.17
C PHE A 15 -17.57 16.20 4.71
N ALA A 16 -18.84 15.78 4.65
CA ALA A 16 -19.22 14.43 4.24
C ALA A 16 -18.87 14.10 2.79
N ILE A 17 -18.75 15.10 1.91
CA ILE A 17 -18.33 14.92 0.52
C ILE A 17 -16.81 15.06 0.41
N THR A 18 -16.24 16.12 0.98
CA THR A 18 -14.81 16.44 0.79
C THR A 18 -13.90 15.36 1.36
N ILE A 19 -14.19 14.83 2.55
CA ILE A 19 -13.30 13.85 3.19
C ILE A 19 -13.22 12.54 2.38
N PRO A 20 -14.35 11.87 2.04
CA PRO A 20 -14.30 10.66 1.22
C PRO A 20 -13.71 10.91 -0.16
N THR A 21 -13.99 12.05 -0.80
CA THR A 21 -13.42 12.38 -2.11
C THR A 21 -11.90 12.48 -2.05
N VAL A 22 -11.34 13.16 -1.04
CA VAL A 22 -9.88 13.28 -0.90
C VAL A 22 -9.24 11.93 -0.61
N LEU A 23 -9.85 11.10 0.25
CA LEU A 23 -9.34 9.75 0.53
C LEU A 23 -9.38 8.86 -0.70
N ALA A 24 -10.49 8.87 -1.45
CA ALA A 24 -10.64 8.10 -2.67
C ALA A 24 -9.63 8.52 -3.74
N ALA A 25 -9.48 9.82 -3.97
CA ALA A 25 -8.50 10.36 -4.92
C ALA A 25 -7.06 10.01 -4.52
N SER A 26 -6.74 10.09 -3.22
CA SER A 26 -5.41 9.75 -2.70
C SER A 26 -5.11 8.27 -2.91
N TYR A 27 -6.07 7.38 -2.59
CA TYR A 27 -5.89 5.94 -2.77
C TYR A 27 -5.81 5.55 -4.24
N ALA A 28 -6.63 6.15 -5.11
CA ALA A 28 -6.56 5.92 -6.55
C ALA A 28 -5.20 6.34 -7.13
N THR A 29 -4.68 7.48 -6.68
CA THR A 29 -3.34 7.97 -7.09
C THR A 29 -2.24 7.02 -6.62
N PHE A 30 -2.29 6.58 -5.36
CA PHE A 30 -1.38 5.57 -4.85
C PHE A 30 -1.43 4.28 -5.67
N ALA A 31 -2.63 3.73 -5.91
CA ALA A 31 -2.80 2.49 -6.66
C ALA A 31 -2.28 2.63 -8.10
N PHE A 32 -2.54 3.75 -8.76
CA PHE A 32 -2.00 4.02 -10.10
C PHE A 32 -0.47 3.90 -10.10
N PHE A 33 0.23 4.63 -9.24
CA PHE A 33 1.70 4.55 -9.19
C PHE A 33 2.19 3.18 -8.71
N ARG A 34 1.43 2.49 -7.87
CA ARG A 34 1.82 1.18 -7.32
C ARG A 34 1.76 0.05 -8.34
N TYR A 35 0.85 0.11 -9.30
CA TYR A 35 0.52 -1.02 -10.20
C TYR A 35 0.80 -0.75 -11.70
N THR A 36 1.34 0.41 -12.07
CA THR A 36 1.62 0.77 -13.47
C THR A 36 3.10 0.67 -13.88
N GLY A 37 3.97 0.22 -12.98
CA GLY A 37 5.39 0.02 -13.26
C GLY A 37 5.67 -1.20 -14.16
N PRO A 38 6.91 -1.33 -14.68
CA PRO A 38 7.34 -2.55 -15.36
C PRO A 38 7.31 -3.74 -14.41
N ASP A 39 6.96 -4.91 -14.90
CA ASP A 39 7.05 -6.13 -14.10
C ASP A 39 8.52 -6.53 -13.93
N LEU A 40 8.99 -6.52 -12.68
CA LEU A 40 10.35 -6.91 -12.31
C LEU A 40 10.39 -8.30 -11.64
N GLY A 41 9.27 -9.03 -11.67
CA GLY A 41 9.14 -10.39 -11.12
C GLY A 41 9.06 -10.44 -9.60
N GLY A 42 8.72 -9.32 -8.94
CA GLY A 42 8.45 -9.24 -7.50
C GLY A 42 7.02 -9.64 -7.14
N ASP A 43 6.55 -9.19 -5.98
CA ASP A 43 5.17 -9.40 -5.52
C ASP A 43 4.13 -8.65 -6.37
N VAL A 44 4.52 -7.51 -6.95
CA VAL A 44 3.67 -6.65 -7.77
C VAL A 44 4.55 -5.80 -8.72
N PRO A 45 3.99 -5.12 -9.74
CA PRO A 45 4.78 -4.35 -10.68
C PRO A 45 5.71 -3.32 -10.01
N GLY A 46 6.92 -3.18 -10.55
CA GLY A 46 7.99 -2.33 -10.02
C GLY A 46 8.69 -2.86 -8.76
N ALA A 47 8.22 -3.95 -8.15
CA ALA A 47 8.85 -4.51 -6.96
C ALA A 47 9.99 -5.47 -7.33
N PRO A 48 11.10 -5.49 -6.57
CA PRO A 48 12.25 -6.33 -6.89
C PRO A 48 11.89 -7.82 -6.80
N LYS A 49 12.50 -8.67 -7.63
CA LYS A 49 12.27 -10.12 -7.64
C LYS A 49 12.35 -10.80 -6.26
N THR A 50 13.13 -10.21 -5.35
CA THR A 50 13.29 -10.71 -3.97
C THR A 50 12.03 -10.59 -3.11
N THR A 51 11.03 -9.81 -3.51
CA THR A 51 9.74 -9.75 -2.83
C THR A 51 8.75 -10.79 -3.32
N SER A 52 9.05 -11.53 -4.39
CA SER A 52 8.19 -12.61 -4.87
C SER A 52 7.94 -13.67 -3.80
N ALA A 53 6.77 -14.32 -3.87
CA ALA A 53 6.39 -15.36 -2.91
C ALA A 53 7.39 -16.52 -2.89
N GLU A 54 7.91 -16.92 -4.06
CA GLU A 54 8.93 -17.96 -4.19
C GLU A 54 10.23 -17.57 -3.47
N TRP A 55 10.68 -16.33 -3.65
CA TRP A 55 11.91 -15.86 -3.01
C TRP A 55 11.76 -15.71 -1.51
N GLN A 56 10.61 -15.23 -1.04
CA GLN A 56 10.31 -15.15 0.38
C GLN A 56 10.27 -16.54 1.03
N ALA A 57 9.62 -17.51 0.40
CA ALA A 57 9.57 -18.88 0.89
C ALA A 57 10.97 -19.50 0.96
N ALA A 58 11.78 -19.36 -0.10
CA ALA A 58 13.16 -19.83 -0.12
C ALA A 58 14.02 -19.14 0.97
N SER A 59 13.79 -17.85 1.21
CA SER A 59 14.50 -17.09 2.25
C SER A 59 14.15 -17.57 3.66
N VAL A 60 12.90 -17.96 3.92
CA VAL A 60 12.47 -18.52 5.21
C VAL A 60 13.15 -19.87 5.46
N GLU A 61 13.15 -20.76 4.47
CA GLU A 61 13.79 -22.08 4.59
C GLU A 61 15.31 -21.96 4.75
N TYR A 62 15.94 -21.05 4.01
CA TYR A 62 17.35 -20.72 4.22
C TYR A 62 17.60 -20.18 5.65
N GLY A 63 16.72 -19.32 6.16
CA GLY A 63 16.81 -18.78 7.52
C GLY A 63 16.73 -19.86 8.61
N LYS A 64 15.90 -20.90 8.42
CA LYS A 64 15.84 -22.08 9.29
C LYS A 64 17.14 -22.87 9.23
N ALA A 65 17.61 -23.20 8.03
CA ALA A 65 18.86 -23.94 7.82
C ALA A 65 20.08 -23.25 8.45
N GLN A 66 20.12 -21.91 8.41
CA GLN A 66 21.17 -21.11 9.02
C GLN A 66 20.97 -20.84 10.51
N LYS A 67 19.84 -21.27 11.10
CA LYS A 67 19.47 -20.97 12.49
C LYS A 67 19.55 -19.47 12.81
N ALA A 68 19.10 -18.62 11.89
CA ALA A 68 19.26 -17.17 12.01
C ALA A 68 18.43 -16.55 13.17
N ASN A 69 17.29 -17.16 13.53
CA ASN A 69 16.50 -16.80 14.71
C ASN A 69 15.66 -18.01 15.18
N PRO A 70 16.31 -19.01 15.79
CA PRO A 70 15.73 -20.34 15.99
C PRO A 70 14.70 -20.38 17.13
N ILE A 71 14.64 -19.34 17.97
CA ILE A 71 13.79 -19.32 19.18
C ILE A 71 12.43 -18.66 18.92
N ARG A 72 12.33 -17.73 17.96
CA ARG A 72 11.11 -16.92 17.78
C ARG A 72 10.52 -16.95 16.38
N HIS A 73 11.35 -16.98 15.34
CA HIS A 73 10.88 -16.69 13.98
C HIS A 73 11.16 -17.80 12.96
N PHE A 74 12.37 -18.37 12.97
CA PHE A 74 12.75 -19.49 12.11
C PHE A 74 12.89 -20.74 12.96
N LYS A 75 11.77 -21.16 13.57
CA LYS A 75 11.71 -22.43 14.27
C LYS A 75 11.67 -23.55 13.24
N ASP A 76 12.47 -24.58 13.51
CA ASP A 76 12.40 -25.88 12.83
C ASP A 76 11.03 -26.52 13.07
#